data_AF-A0A818BZR9-F1
#
_entry.id   AF-A0A818BZR9-F1
#
_cell.length_a   1.000
_cell.length_b   1.000
_cell.length_c   1.000
_cell.angle_alpha   90.00
_cell.angle_beta   90.00
_cell.angle_gamma   90.00
#
_symmetry.space_group_name_H-M   'P 1'
#
loop_
_entity.id
_entity.type
_entity.pdbx_description
1 polymer ?
#
loop_
_entity_poly.entity_id
_entity_poly.type
_entity_poly.pdbx_seq_one_letter_code
_entity_poly.pdbx_strand_id
1 'polypeptide(L)'
;MDEILMTDTFDDIELTRIIQSNHRIRQMVQQATNEFLSLQSGLLQQIEKEKFDQTIERKSKPLIDILKIQRMNKQVTADKVQLALVGENSSGKTSLIHFLLESDPFLPSDVGSVSARIIHLTYLNNREACLYVYQSINERHKEHIEHVNLSEYFLGLEPDWNGVKDAILIYVARPDPDKIRKD
;
A
#
# COMPACT_ATOMS: atom_id res chain seq x y z
N MET A 1 2.92 38.44 8.44
CA MET A 1 2.07 38.00 7.31
C MET A 1 3.01 37.47 6.25
N ASP A 2 3.47 36.23 6.36
CA ASP A 2 4.20 35.48 5.31
C ASP A 2 4.49 34.05 5.81
N GLU A 3 3.46 33.29 6.19
CA GLU A 3 3.67 31.91 6.66
C GLU A 3 2.60 30.90 6.18
N ILE A 4 1.73 31.29 5.24
CA ILE A 4 0.58 30.47 4.80
C ILE A 4 0.77 29.89 3.38
N LEU A 5 1.91 30.15 2.72
CA LEU A 5 2.16 29.72 1.32
C LEU A 5 3.07 28.48 1.17
N MET A 6 3.47 27.83 2.27
CA MET A 6 4.50 26.77 2.26
C MET A 6 3.96 25.33 2.42
N THR A 7 2.67 25.14 2.71
CA THR A 7 2.09 23.80 2.93
C THR A 7 1.61 23.12 1.65
N ASP A 8 1.03 23.87 0.70
CA ASP A 8 0.52 23.30 -0.56
C ASP A 8 1.66 22.81 -1.48
N THR A 9 2.85 23.40 -1.35
CA THR A 9 4.02 23.04 -2.16
C THR A 9 4.72 21.76 -1.70
N PHE A 10 4.50 21.32 -0.46
CA PHE A 10 5.22 20.18 0.11
C PHE A 10 4.51 18.83 -0.13
N ASP A 11 3.18 18.82 -0.14
CA ASP A 11 2.39 17.65 -0.53
C ASP A 11 2.64 17.25 -1.99
N ASP A 12 2.83 18.24 -2.86
CA ASP A 12 3.25 18.05 -4.26
C ASP A 12 4.66 17.47 -4.38
N ILE A 13 5.56 17.80 -3.46
CA ILE A 13 6.94 17.27 -3.43
C ILE A 13 6.94 15.79 -3.03
N GLU A 14 6.16 15.38 -2.03
CA GLU A 14 6.08 13.99 -1.61
C GLU A 14 5.36 13.13 -2.66
N LEU A 15 4.29 13.64 -3.26
CA LEU A 15 3.61 12.98 -4.38
C LEU A 15 4.56 12.83 -5.58
N THR A 16 5.30 13.88 -5.93
CA THR A 16 6.32 13.83 -6.99
C THR A 16 7.40 12.81 -6.67
N ARG A 17 7.83 12.70 -5.41
CA ARG A 17 8.82 11.70 -4.96
C ARG A 17 8.29 10.27 -5.12
N ILE A 18 7.01 10.02 -4.80
CA ILE A 18 6.37 8.71 -5.00
C ILE A 18 6.27 8.38 -6.49
N ILE A 19 5.85 9.34 -7.32
CA ILE A 19 5.76 9.16 -8.78
C ILE A 19 7.14 8.83 -9.37
N GLN A 20 8.17 9.57 -8.97
CA GLN A 20 9.55 9.32 -9.40
C GLN A 20 10.07 7.96 -8.92
N SER A 21 9.74 7.55 -7.70
CA SER A 21 10.08 6.24 -7.17
C SER A 21 9.43 5.12 -7.98
N ASN A 22 8.12 5.23 -8.27
CA ASN A 22 7.39 4.27 -9.10
C ASN A 22 7.95 4.20 -10.52
N HIS A 23 8.32 5.35 -11.09
CA HIS A 23 8.96 5.39 -12.41
C HIS A 23 10.30 4.65 -12.40
N ARG A 24 11.11 4.86 -11.36
CA ARG A 24 12.41 4.17 -11.19
C ARG A 24 12.24 2.66 -10.98
N ILE A 25 11.27 2.24 -10.18
CA ILE A 25 10.93 0.81 -10.00
C ILE A 25 10.54 0.20 -11.35
N ARG A 26 9.67 0.87 -12.11
CA ARG A 26 9.27 0.42 -13.44
C ARG A 26 10.47 0.26 -14.37
N GLN A 27 11.37 1.24 -14.39
CA GLN A 27 12.60 1.17 -15.20
C GLN A 27 13.50 0.00 -14.78
N MET A 28 13.71 -0.21 -13.48
CA MET A 28 14.49 -1.34 -12.97
C MET A 28 13.88 -2.69 -13.35
N VAL A 29 12.56 -2.84 -13.20
CA VAL A 29 11.85 -4.06 -13.59
C VAL A 29 11.98 -4.30 -15.09
N GLN A 30 11.83 -3.24 -15.90
CA GLN A 30 11.93 -3.33 -17.34
C GLN A 30 13.36 -3.69 -17.79
N GLN A 31 14.39 -3.09 -17.17
CA GLN A 31 15.78 -3.42 -17.43
C GLN A 31 16.11 -4.86 -17.03
N ALA A 32 15.72 -5.29 -15.83
CA ALA A 32 15.94 -6.66 -15.37
C ALA A 32 15.22 -7.69 -16.26
N THR A 33 14.01 -7.36 -16.74
CA THR A 33 13.26 -8.19 -17.69
C THR A 33 13.99 -8.28 -19.03
N ASN A 34 14.52 -7.16 -19.54
CA ASN A 34 15.26 -7.13 -20.81
C ASN A 34 16.59 -7.89 -20.73
N GLU A 35 17.35 -7.71 -19.65
CA GLU A 35 18.59 -8.47 -19.39
C GLU A 35 18.29 -9.97 -19.28
N PHE A 36 17.19 -10.32 -18.61
CA PHE A 36 16.74 -11.71 -18.52
C PHE A 36 16.35 -12.30 -19.89
N LEU A 37 15.57 -11.57 -20.70
CA LEU A 37 15.20 -12.01 -22.06
C LEU A 37 16.45 -12.16 -22.95
N SER A 38 17.41 -11.26 -22.81
CA SER A 38 18.70 -11.36 -23.51
C SER A 38 19.48 -12.60 -23.09
N LEU A 39 19.62 -12.85 -21.79
CA LEU A 39 20.27 -14.06 -21.25
C LEU A 39 19.55 -15.34 -21.68
N GLN A 40 18.21 -15.35 -21.67
CA GLN A 40 17.40 -16.46 -22.16
C GLN A 40 17.69 -16.74 -23.63
N SER A 41 17.67 -15.70 -24.47
CA SER A 41 17.93 -15.85 -25.90
C SER A 41 19.35 -16.35 -26.18
N GLY A 42 20.35 -15.86 -25.43
CA GLY A 42 21.73 -16.35 -25.50
C GLY A 42 21.88 -17.81 -25.06
N LEU A 43 21.17 -18.21 -24.00
CA LEU A 43 21.22 -19.58 -23.47
C LEU A 43 20.52 -20.57 -24.42
N LEU A 44 19.39 -20.17 -25.01
CA LEU A 44 18.71 -20.97 -26.05
C LEU A 44 19.60 -21.13 -27.30
N GLN A 45 20.26 -20.06 -27.76
CA GLN A 45 21.21 -20.15 -28.86
C GLN A 45 22.42 -21.04 -28.53
N GLN A 46 22.93 -21.00 -27.28
CA GLN A 46 24.01 -21.88 -26.85
C GLN A 46 23.57 -23.35 -26.78
N ILE A 47 22.36 -23.64 -26.26
CA ILE A 47 21.80 -25.00 -26.22
C ILE A 47 21.62 -25.56 -27.63
N GLU A 48 21.09 -24.76 -28.56
CA GLU A 48 20.94 -25.15 -29.97
C GLU A 48 22.30 -25.39 -30.66
N LYS A 49 23.30 -24.57 -30.33
CA LYS A 49 24.65 -24.65 -30.92
C LYS A 49 25.48 -25.81 -30.38
N GLU A 50 25.32 -26.17 -29.11
CA GLU A 50 26.13 -27.20 -28.44
C GLU A 50 25.54 -28.61 -28.50
N LYS A 51 24.42 -28.83 -29.21
CA LYS A 51 23.70 -30.13 -29.28
C LYS A 51 23.55 -30.77 -27.89
N PHE A 52 23.12 -29.96 -26.92
CA PHE A 52 22.90 -30.45 -25.56
C PHE A 52 21.86 -31.58 -25.58
N ASP A 53 22.20 -32.68 -24.91
CA ASP A 53 21.36 -33.87 -24.82
C ASP A 53 19.97 -33.47 -24.29
N GLN A 54 18.90 -33.73 -25.06
CA GLN A 54 17.51 -33.33 -24.79
C GLN A 54 17.03 -33.72 -23.38
N THR A 55 17.72 -34.67 -22.75
CA THR A 55 17.54 -35.16 -21.40
C THR A 55 17.85 -34.12 -20.31
N ILE A 56 18.83 -33.23 -20.53
CA ILE A 56 19.23 -32.19 -19.55
C ILE A 56 18.24 -31.02 -19.60
N GLU A 57 17.84 -30.59 -20.80
CA GLU A 57 16.86 -29.52 -21.01
C GLU A 57 15.50 -29.86 -20.36
N ARG A 58 15.05 -31.12 -20.48
CA ARG A 58 13.82 -31.60 -19.84
C ARG A 58 13.88 -31.61 -18.30
N LYS A 59 15.06 -31.81 -17.71
CA LYS A 59 15.24 -31.89 -16.25
C LYS A 59 15.52 -30.54 -15.60
N SER A 60 16.16 -29.62 -16.31
CA SER A 60 16.53 -28.31 -15.78
C SER A 60 15.39 -27.27 -15.88
N LYS A 61 14.53 -27.38 -16.91
CA LYS A 61 13.40 -26.46 -17.13
C LYS A 61 12.44 -26.34 -15.92
N PRO A 62 12.00 -27.44 -15.29
CA PRO A 62 11.13 -27.36 -14.10
C PRO A 62 11.85 -26.74 -12.89
N LEU A 63 13.14 -27.03 -12.69
CA LEU A 63 13.94 -26.47 -11.58
C LEU A 63 14.15 -24.97 -11.74
N ILE A 64 14.41 -24.51 -12.97
CA ILE A 64 14.52 -23.10 -13.31
C ILE A 64 13.18 -22.40 -13.09
N ASP A 65 12.06 -23.03 -13.49
CA ASP A 65 10.73 -22.46 -13.30
C ASP A 65 10.31 -22.41 -11.82
N ILE A 66 10.68 -23.40 -11.00
CA ILE A 66 10.48 -23.36 -9.54
C ILE A 66 11.30 -22.22 -8.90
N LEU A 67 12.56 -22.06 -9.30
CA LEU A 67 13.41 -20.98 -8.80
C LEU A 67 12.89 -19.60 -9.25
N LYS A 68 12.33 -19.48 -10.45
CA LYS A 68 11.64 -18.26 -10.93
C LYS A 68 10.44 -17.92 -10.07
N ILE A 69 9.56 -18.90 -9.81
CA ILE A 69 8.36 -18.71 -8.99
C ILE A 69 8.76 -18.30 -7.57
N GLN A 70 9.76 -18.96 -6.99
CA GLN A 70 10.25 -18.61 -5.65
C GLN A 70 10.86 -17.21 -5.59
N ARG A 71 11.61 -16.80 -6.62
CA ARG A 71 12.26 -15.47 -6.66
C ARG A 71 11.25 -14.35 -6.92
N MET A 72 10.29 -14.57 -7.81
CA MET A 72 9.17 -13.66 -8.04
C MET A 72 8.29 -13.55 -6.80
N ASN A 73 7.92 -14.67 -6.16
CA ASN A 73 7.18 -14.63 -4.91
C ASN A 73 7.98 -13.87 -3.85
N LYS A 74 9.29 -14.12 -3.72
CA LYS A 74 10.14 -13.42 -2.76
C LYS A 74 10.23 -11.92 -3.04
N GLN A 75 10.31 -11.48 -4.29
CA GLN A 75 10.29 -10.07 -4.68
C GLN A 75 8.92 -9.42 -4.48
N VAL A 76 7.84 -10.09 -4.86
CA VAL A 76 6.46 -9.63 -4.66
C VAL A 76 6.09 -9.57 -3.17
N THR A 77 6.63 -10.46 -2.35
CA THR A 77 6.47 -10.39 -0.88
C THR A 77 7.43 -9.41 -0.21
N ALA A 78 8.55 -9.06 -0.84
CA ALA A 78 9.53 -8.11 -0.30
C ALA A 78 9.11 -6.65 -0.54
N ASP A 79 8.54 -6.35 -1.72
CA ASP A 79 7.99 -5.04 -2.04
C ASP A 79 6.48 -5.05 -1.76
N LYS A 80 6.08 -4.59 -0.56
CA LYS A 80 4.67 -4.43 -0.20
C LYS A 80 3.99 -3.56 -1.27
N VAL A 81 3.05 -4.12 -2.02
CA VAL A 81 2.26 -3.37 -3.00
C VAL A 81 1.46 -2.29 -2.27
N GLN A 82 1.71 -1.04 -2.63
CA GLN A 82 1.01 0.12 -2.06
C GLN A 82 0.10 0.74 -3.13
N LEU A 83 -1.16 0.99 -2.76
CA LEU A 83 -2.14 1.68 -3.59
C LEU A 83 -2.52 2.99 -2.91
N ALA A 84 -2.34 4.11 -3.61
CA ALA A 84 -2.77 5.43 -3.17
C ALA A 84 -3.99 5.87 -3.99
N LEU A 85 -5.08 6.24 -3.30
CA LEU A 85 -6.31 6.76 -3.92
C LEU A 85 -6.40 8.27 -3.68
N VAL A 86 -6.31 9.04 -4.77
CA VAL A 86 -6.33 10.51 -4.74
C VAL A 86 -7.43 11.00 -5.67
N GLY A 87 -8.11 12.06 -5.27
CA GLY A 87 -9.18 12.67 -6.05
C GLY A 87 -10.00 13.65 -5.23
N GLU A 88 -10.86 14.39 -5.91
CA GLU A 88 -11.72 15.41 -5.29
C GLU A 88 -12.56 14.86 -4.13
N ASN A 89 -12.92 15.74 -3.20
CA ASN A 89 -13.86 15.38 -2.14
C ASN A 89 -15.15 14.84 -2.76
N SER A 90 -15.77 13.86 -2.10
CA SER A 90 -17.03 13.25 -2.57
C SER A 90 -16.94 12.43 -3.86
N SER A 91 -15.74 12.12 -4.37
CA SER A 91 -15.57 11.25 -5.55
C SER A 91 -15.74 9.75 -5.30
N GLY A 92 -16.18 9.35 -4.09
CA GLY A 92 -16.42 7.95 -3.74
C GLY A 92 -15.19 7.12 -3.36
N LYS A 93 -14.04 7.75 -3.07
CA LYS A 93 -12.79 7.05 -2.68
C LYS A 93 -13.00 6.06 -1.53
N THR A 94 -13.67 6.49 -0.47
CA THR A 94 -13.93 5.64 0.71
C THR A 94 -14.84 4.46 0.36
N SER A 95 -15.90 4.70 -0.42
CA SER A 95 -16.81 3.64 -0.88
C SER A 95 -16.09 2.61 -1.76
N LEU A 96 -15.15 3.06 -2.60
CA LEU A 96 -14.32 2.17 -3.41
C LEU A 96 -13.42 1.28 -2.54
N ILE A 97 -12.84 1.83 -1.46
CA ILE A 97 -12.04 1.05 -0.50
C ILE A 97 -12.89 -0.04 0.15
N HIS A 98 -14.10 0.29 0.64
CA HIS A 98 -15.00 -0.70 1.25
C HIS A 98 -15.40 -1.79 0.27
N PHE A 99 -15.71 -1.43 -0.98
CA PHE A 99 -16.00 -2.39 -2.03
C PHE A 99 -14.81 -3.31 -2.32
N LEU A 100 -13.59 -2.77 -2.40
CA LEU A 100 -12.38 -3.55 -2.70
C LEU A 100 -11.98 -4.48 -1.56
N LEU A 101 -12.25 -4.10 -0.31
CA LEU A 101 -11.95 -4.89 0.87
C LEU A 101 -13.07 -5.89 1.23
N GLU A 102 -14.20 -5.87 0.51
CA GLU A 102 -15.40 -6.64 0.85
C GLU A 102 -15.82 -6.45 2.32
N SER A 103 -15.67 -5.22 2.83
CA SER A 103 -15.92 -4.85 4.23
C SER A 103 -17.17 -4.01 4.38
N ASP A 104 -17.86 -4.11 5.51
CA ASP A 104 -18.89 -3.13 5.85
C ASP A 104 -18.28 -1.72 6.04
N PRO A 105 -19.07 -0.64 5.88
CA PRO A 105 -18.54 0.72 5.93
C PRO A 105 -18.01 1.13 7.31
N PHE A 106 -16.70 0.99 7.52
CA PHE A 106 -16.03 1.38 8.78
C PHE A 106 -15.40 2.78 8.74
N LEU A 107 -15.14 3.31 7.53
CA LEU A 107 -14.62 4.67 7.34
C LEU A 107 -15.76 5.63 7.01
N PRO A 108 -15.68 6.91 7.43
CA PRO A 108 -16.69 7.89 7.09
C PRO A 108 -16.69 8.17 5.57
N SER A 109 -17.88 8.07 4.96
CA SER A 109 -18.10 8.30 3.52
C SER A 109 -18.90 9.58 3.22
N ASP A 110 -19.18 10.40 4.23
CA ASP A 110 -20.10 11.55 4.13
C ASP A 110 -19.58 12.68 3.23
N VAL A 111 -20.54 13.32 2.56
CA VAL A 111 -20.37 14.38 1.56
C VAL A 111 -20.21 15.73 2.28
N GLY A 112 -18.99 16.27 2.37
CA GLY A 112 -18.74 17.56 3.04
C GLY A 112 -17.36 18.13 2.75
N SER A 113 -17.12 19.41 3.09
CA SER A 113 -15.79 20.02 3.00
C SER A 113 -14.85 19.40 4.04
N VAL A 114 -13.82 18.70 3.58
CA VAL A 114 -12.96 17.83 4.41
C VAL A 114 -11.66 18.55 4.78
N SER A 115 -11.30 18.57 6.07
CA SER A 115 -9.89 18.63 6.50
C SER A 115 -9.33 17.21 6.38
N ALA A 116 -8.61 16.93 5.29
CA ALA A 116 -8.23 15.58 4.91
C ALA A 116 -7.25 14.96 5.93
N ARG A 117 -7.67 13.89 6.62
CA ARG A 117 -6.74 12.98 7.31
C ARG A 117 -6.26 11.93 6.32
N ILE A 118 -4.96 11.68 6.28
CA ILE A 118 -4.40 10.59 5.48
C ILE A 118 -4.60 9.28 6.25
N ILE A 119 -5.29 8.32 5.64
CA ILE A 119 -5.53 7.00 6.22
C ILE A 119 -4.69 5.99 5.44
N HIS A 120 -3.85 5.25 6.15
CA HIS A 120 -3.04 4.17 5.58
C HIS A 120 -3.50 2.84 6.15
N LEU A 121 -4.15 2.04 5.31
CA LEU A 121 -4.59 0.70 5.66
C LEU A 121 -3.46 -0.28 5.36
N THR A 122 -3.13 -1.14 6.32
CA THR A 122 -2.11 -2.17 6.17
C THR A 122 -2.65 -3.53 6.60
N TYR A 123 -2.05 -4.59 6.08
CA TYR A 123 -2.38 -5.95 6.49
C TYR A 123 -1.65 -6.31 7.78
N LEU A 124 -2.41 -6.85 8.74
CA LEU A 124 -1.89 -7.38 9.99
C LEU A 124 -2.73 -8.57 10.45
N ASN A 125 -2.20 -9.39 11.36
CA ASN A 125 -2.95 -10.49 11.94
C ASN A 125 -4.13 -9.93 12.77
N ASN A 126 -5.25 -10.66 12.82
CA ASN A 126 -6.43 -10.23 13.58
C ASN A 126 -6.15 -9.99 15.08
N ARG A 127 -5.21 -10.74 15.66
CA ARG A 127 -4.78 -10.59 17.07
C ARG A 127 -3.90 -9.37 17.35
N GLU A 128 -3.47 -8.70 16.29
CA GLU A 128 -2.56 -7.55 16.35
C GLU A 128 -3.21 -6.29 15.76
N ALA A 129 -4.45 -6.37 15.29
CA ALA A 129 -5.15 -5.28 14.63
C ALA A 129 -5.18 -4.03 15.53
N CYS A 130 -4.75 -2.90 14.99
CA CYS A 130 -4.58 -1.66 15.73
C CYS A 130 -4.70 -0.43 14.84
N LEU A 131 -5.03 0.70 15.46
CA LEU A 131 -4.96 2.04 14.87
C LEU A 131 -3.83 2.80 15.55
N TYR A 132 -2.95 3.40 14.74
CA TYR A 132 -1.96 4.37 15.19
C TYR A 132 -2.30 5.75 14.65
N VAL A 133 -2.34 6.75 15.53
CA VAL A 133 -2.55 8.14 15.14
C VAL A 133 -1.24 8.90 15.30
N TYR A 134 -0.83 9.56 14.23
CA TYR A 134 0.36 10.41 14.20
C TYR A 134 -0.05 11.86 13.94
N GLN A 135 0.77 12.81 14.41
CA GLN A 135 0.51 14.23 14.17
C GLN A 135 0.54 14.57 12.68
N SER A 136 1.46 13.94 11.95
CA SER A 136 1.62 14.09 10.52
C SER A 136 2.27 12.84 9.93
N ILE A 137 2.20 12.69 8.60
CA ILE A 137 2.85 11.59 7.88
C ILE A 137 4.37 11.55 8.09
N ASN A 138 5.00 12.72 8.24
CA ASN A 138 6.44 12.89 8.45
C ASN A 138 6.90 12.35 9.82
N GLU A 139 5.99 12.27 10.77
CA GLU A 139 6.28 11.85 12.14
C GLU A 139 5.92 10.39 12.43
N ARG A 140 5.55 9.61 11.40
CA ARG A 140 5.23 8.18 11.54
C ARG A 140 6.35 7.30 12.10
N HIS A 141 7.58 7.81 12.11
CA HIS A 141 8.76 7.13 12.66
C HIS A 141 9.01 7.50 14.14
N LYS A 142 8.26 8.45 14.67
CA LYS A 142 8.26 8.84 16.09
C LYS A 142 7.18 8.05 16.83
N GLU A 143 7.05 8.33 18.12
CA GLU A 143 5.98 7.78 18.96
C GLU A 143 4.62 8.27 18.46
N HIS A 144 3.64 7.37 18.47
CA HIS A 144 2.26 7.69 18.08
C HIS A 144 1.61 8.55 19.18
N ILE A 145 0.70 9.45 18.77
CA ILE A 145 -0.11 10.22 19.71
C ILE A 145 -1.10 9.29 20.40
N GLU A 146 -1.70 8.39 19.63
CA GLU A 146 -2.72 7.46 20.10
C GLU A 146 -2.50 6.08 19.50
N HIS A 147 -2.80 5.06 20.30
CA HIS A 147 -2.81 3.67 19.90
C HIS A 147 -4.08 3.00 20.41
N VAL A 148 -4.90 2.53 19.47
CA VAL A 148 -6.15 1.83 19.77
C VAL A 148 -6.00 0.38 19.35
N ASN A 149 -6.20 -0.54 20.29
CA ASN A 149 -6.26 -1.95 19.97
C ASN A 149 -7.63 -2.26 19.34
N LEU A 150 -7.62 -2.83 18.13
CA LEU A 150 -8.81 -3.23 17.39
C LEU A 150 -9.00 -4.75 17.36
N SER A 151 -8.06 -5.51 17.93
CA SER A 151 -8.02 -6.97 17.82
C SER A 151 -9.29 -7.65 18.34
N GLU A 152 -9.94 -7.05 19.35
CA GLU A 152 -11.17 -7.55 19.95
C GLU A 152 -12.33 -7.62 18.96
N TYR A 153 -12.37 -6.71 17.96
CA TYR A 153 -13.41 -6.68 16.93
C TYR A 153 -13.23 -7.75 15.85
N PHE A 154 -12.15 -8.53 15.87
CA PHE A 154 -11.84 -9.57 14.88
C PHE A 154 -11.76 -10.98 15.47
N LEU A 155 -12.29 -11.20 16.69
CA LEU A 155 -12.28 -12.50 17.37
C LEU A 155 -13.43 -13.43 16.96
N GLY A 156 -14.46 -12.92 16.28
CA GLY A 156 -15.63 -13.66 15.82
C GLY A 156 -15.43 -14.44 14.51
N LEU A 157 -16.49 -15.12 14.06
CA LEU A 157 -16.56 -15.71 12.72
C LEU A 157 -16.55 -14.64 11.63
N GLU A 158 -17.14 -13.47 11.93
CA GLU A 158 -17.14 -12.28 11.11
C GLU A 158 -16.62 -11.09 11.94
N PRO A 159 -15.89 -10.14 11.33
CA PRO A 159 -15.46 -8.92 12.02
C PRO A 159 -16.64 -8.05 12.45
N ASP A 160 -16.56 -7.47 13.64
CA ASP A 160 -17.48 -6.43 14.10
C ASP A 160 -17.09 -5.06 13.51
N TRP A 161 -17.45 -4.84 12.25
CA TRP A 161 -17.14 -3.61 11.55
C TRP A 161 -17.80 -2.36 12.16
N ASN A 162 -18.94 -2.52 12.84
CA ASN A 162 -19.59 -1.41 13.54
C ASN A 162 -18.80 -1.03 14.80
N GLY A 163 -18.34 -2.01 15.57
CA GLY A 163 -17.43 -1.79 16.68
C GLY A 163 -16.12 -1.12 16.25
N VAL A 164 -15.53 -1.57 15.12
CA VAL A 164 -14.35 -0.91 14.53
C VAL A 164 -14.67 0.53 14.17
N LYS A 165 -15.79 0.78 13.48
CA LYS A 165 -16.23 2.13 13.09
C LYS A 165 -16.32 3.04 14.31
N ASP A 166 -17.01 2.63 15.35
CA ASP A 166 -17.21 3.43 16.56
C ASP A 166 -15.88 3.73 17.26
N ALA A 167 -14.98 2.74 17.34
CA ALA A 167 -13.67 2.89 17.95
C ALA A 167 -12.77 3.89 17.21
N ILE A 168 -12.78 3.86 15.87
CA ILE A 168 -11.93 4.75 15.07
C ILE A 168 -12.57 6.11 14.81
N LEU A 169 -13.90 6.23 14.91
CA LEU A 169 -14.67 7.41 14.47
C LEU A 169 -14.11 8.70 15.06
N ILE A 170 -13.76 8.72 16.34
CA ILE A 170 -13.23 9.94 16.99
C ILE A 170 -11.90 10.42 16.38
N TYR A 171 -11.15 9.53 15.75
CA TYR A 171 -9.85 9.81 15.13
C TYR A 171 -9.93 10.00 13.61
N VAL A 172 -11.00 9.56 12.96
CA VAL A 172 -11.18 9.73 11.51
C VAL A 172 -12.28 10.74 11.16
N ALA A 173 -13.16 11.04 12.11
CA ALA A 173 -14.22 12.02 11.94
C ALA A 173 -13.66 13.44 11.82
N ARG A 174 -14.46 14.27 11.17
CA ARG A 174 -14.23 15.69 11.01
C ARG A 174 -14.06 16.32 12.40
N PRO A 175 -12.96 17.03 12.68
CA PRO A 175 -12.88 17.85 13.87
C PRO A 175 -13.95 18.95 13.75
N ASP A 176 -14.81 19.04 14.76
CA ASP A 176 -15.90 20.01 14.82
C ASP A 176 -15.31 21.43 14.87
N PRO A 177 -15.56 22.29 13.85
CA PRO A 177 -14.98 23.64 13.83
C PRO A 177 -15.38 24.46 15.06
N ASP A 178 -16.49 24.14 15.72
CA ASP A 178 -16.95 24.84 16.92
C ASP A 178 -16.22 24.40 18.21
N LYS A 179 -15.50 23.27 18.17
CA LYS A 179 -14.67 22.78 19.29
C LYS A 179 -13.21 23.22 19.23
N ILE A 180 -12.74 23.75 18.10
CA ILE A 180 -11.33 24.18 17.91
C ILE A 180 -11.09 25.60 18.49
N ARG A 181 -12.13 26.32 18.92
CA ARG A 181 -12.03 27.70 19.45
C ARG A 181 -11.90 27.81 20.98
N LYS A 182 -11.63 26.72 21.68
CA LYS A 182 -11.38 26.75 23.12
C LYS A 182 -10.14 25.93 23.43
N ASP A 183 -8.99 26.51 23.17
CA ASP A 183 -7.76 26.41 23.99
C ASP A 183 -6.81 27.55 23.59
#